data_AF-A0AAE3H9A5-F1
#
_entry.id   AF-A0AAE3H9A5-F1
#
_cell.length_a   1.000
_cell.length_b   1.000
_cell.length_c   1.000
_cell.angle_alpha   90.00
_cell.angle_beta   90.00
_cell.angle_gamma   90.00
#
_symmetry.space_group_name_H-M   'P 1'
#
loop_
_entity.id
_entity.type
_entity.pdbx_description
1 polymer ?
#
loop_
_entity_poly.entity_id
_entity_poly.type
_entity_poly.pdbx_seq_one_letter_code
_entity_poly.pdbx_strand_id
1 'polypeptide(L)'
;MRTKALIIAILIALASISAASAYSLDAPEDTILKVGNTVIYEVTVTGAASPSNFSVKIVDENFNDASEYFSLKVQGNNAAFGEKIYWEGTDIPFEVEITNNNAPVGYYQLEFENIATGARIAKKATSTTNVESEIPEFPTIALPVAAILGLAFFMQRRKEE
;
A
#
# COMPACT_ATOMS: atom_id res chain seq x y z
N MET A 1 27.19 4.97 -27.89
CA MET A 1 27.04 3.61 -27.33
C MET A 1 26.73 3.76 -25.83
N ARG A 2 25.43 3.63 -25.51
CA ARG A 2 24.79 3.45 -24.19
C ARG A 2 25.24 4.36 -23.04
N THR A 3 24.57 5.50 -22.94
CA THR A 3 24.45 6.34 -21.75
C THR A 3 23.85 5.51 -20.61
N LYS A 4 24.63 5.20 -19.58
CA LYS A 4 24.11 4.64 -18.33
C LYS A 4 23.52 5.80 -17.54
N ALA A 5 22.19 5.86 -17.46
CA ALA A 5 21.50 6.77 -16.56
C ALA A 5 21.78 6.33 -15.11
N LEU A 6 22.56 7.14 -14.41
CA LEU A 6 22.79 7.05 -12.98
C LEU A 6 21.49 7.53 -12.29
N ILE A 7 20.69 6.60 -11.78
CA ILE A 7 19.52 6.94 -10.95
C ILE A 7 20.07 7.31 -9.57
N ILE A 8 20.22 8.61 -9.32
CA ILE A 8 20.55 9.15 -8.01
C ILE A 8 19.25 9.17 -7.21
N ALA A 9 19.06 8.18 -6.33
CA ALA A 9 18.02 8.22 -5.32
C ALA A 9 18.42 9.28 -4.27
N ILE A 10 17.94 10.51 -4.45
CA ILE A 10 18.07 11.58 -3.47
C ILE A 10 17.10 11.28 -2.34
N LEU A 11 17.62 10.71 -1.25
CA LEU A 11 16.88 10.47 0.00
C LEU A 11 16.99 11.73 0.86
N ILE A 12 16.02 12.64 0.76
CA ILE A 12 15.93 13.80 1.65
C ILE A 12 15.19 13.36 2.91
N ALA A 13 15.95 12.97 3.94
CA ALA A 13 15.43 12.88 5.30
C ALA A 13 15.46 14.29 5.90
N LEU A 14 14.34 15.02 5.82
CA LEU A 14 14.19 16.32 6.47
C LEU A 14 13.87 16.11 7.96
N ALA A 15 14.88 15.79 8.75
CA ALA A 15 14.77 15.79 10.21
C ALA A 15 15.19 17.17 10.75
N SER A 16 14.25 18.12 10.82
CA SER A 16 14.47 19.36 11.56
C SER A 16 14.34 19.10 13.06
N ILE A 17 15.47 19.04 13.75
CA ILE A 17 15.55 18.97 15.21
C ILE A 17 15.23 20.36 15.79
N SER A 18 14.03 20.51 16.33
CA SER A 18 13.73 21.48 17.38
C SER A 18 12.88 20.74 18.41
N ALA A 19 13.10 20.97 19.70
CA ALA A 19 12.60 20.16 20.83
C ALA A 19 11.05 20.18 21.01
N ALA A 20 10.32 19.69 20.02
CA ALA A 20 8.89 19.44 20.00
C ALA A 20 8.70 17.94 19.72
N SER A 21 7.76 17.30 20.44
CA SER A 21 7.28 15.92 20.26
C SER A 21 7.87 15.15 19.08
N ALA A 22 8.67 14.11 19.37
CA ALA A 22 9.18 13.22 18.34
C ALA A 22 8.05 12.29 17.87
N TYR A 23 7.64 12.40 16.63
CA TYR A 23 6.77 11.38 16.05
C TYR A 23 7.65 10.22 15.58
N SER A 24 7.21 8.97 15.74
CA SER A 24 7.86 7.83 15.10
C SER A 24 6.80 6.97 14.46
N LEU A 25 6.85 6.87 13.13
CA LEU A 25 6.00 5.97 12.37
C LEU A 25 6.76 4.67 12.18
N ASP A 26 6.29 3.59 12.82
CA ASP A 26 6.77 2.25 12.47
C ASP A 26 5.87 1.72 11.36
N ALA A 27 6.46 1.48 10.20
CA ALA A 27 5.70 1.11 9.01
C ALA A 27 6.55 0.20 8.15
N PRO A 28 5.96 -0.81 7.49
CA PRO A 28 6.68 -1.67 6.56
C PRO A 28 7.43 -0.81 5.53
N GLU A 29 8.69 -1.12 5.25
CA GLU A 29 9.44 -0.47 4.17
C GLU A 29 8.71 -0.69 2.84
N ASP A 30 8.59 0.39 2.05
CA ASP A 30 7.99 0.42 0.71
C ASP A 30 6.73 -0.42 0.51
N THR A 31 5.58 0.20 0.81
CA THR A 31 4.28 -0.47 0.71
C THR A 31 3.75 -0.51 -0.73
N ILE A 32 3.31 -1.67 -1.22
CA ILE A 32 2.56 -1.80 -2.48
C ILE A 32 1.05 -1.86 -2.19
N LEU A 33 0.31 -0.90 -2.72
CA LEU A 33 -1.13 -0.76 -2.57
C LEU A 33 -1.85 -1.16 -3.87
N LYS A 34 -2.21 -2.43 -4.02
CA LYS A 34 -3.13 -2.85 -5.09
C LYS A 34 -4.52 -2.29 -4.84
N VAL A 35 -5.34 -2.16 -5.89
CA VAL A 35 -6.75 -1.75 -5.76
C VAL A 35 -7.50 -2.77 -4.90
N GLY A 36 -8.21 -2.29 -3.88
CA GLY A 36 -8.91 -3.09 -2.88
C GLY A 36 -8.05 -3.56 -1.71
N ASN A 37 -6.73 -3.36 -1.74
CA ASN A 37 -5.87 -3.71 -0.62
C ASN A 37 -5.94 -2.66 0.48
N THR A 38 -5.92 -3.15 1.72
CA THR A 38 -5.75 -2.36 2.94
C THR A 38 -4.36 -2.58 3.49
N VAL A 39 -3.71 -1.50 3.92
CA VAL A 39 -2.45 -1.55 4.67
C VAL A 39 -2.63 -0.87 6.01
N ILE A 40 -2.04 -1.46 7.03
CA ILE A 40 -2.08 -0.99 8.40
C ILE A 40 -0.72 -0.38 8.74
N TYR A 41 -0.74 0.85 9.24
CA TYR A 41 0.42 1.56 9.74
C TYR A 41 0.33 1.65 11.27
N GLU A 42 1.41 1.33 11.98
CA GLU A 42 1.51 1.52 13.43
C GLU A 42 2.15 2.89 13.72
N VAL A 43 1.32 3.83 14.12
CA VAL A 43 1.75 5.21 14.35
C VAL A 43 2.01 5.41 15.83
N THR A 44 3.24 5.73 16.22
CA THR A 44 3.55 6.10 17.60
C THR A 44 3.79 7.61 17.69
N VAL A 45 3.05 8.24 18.61
CA VAL A 45 3.17 9.67 18.89
C VAL A 45 3.94 9.83 20.19
N THR A 46 5.23 10.19 20.13
CA THR A 46 6.06 10.33 21.33
C THR A 46 6.24 11.79 21.77
N GLY A 47 6.15 12.04 23.08
CA GLY A 47 6.43 13.35 23.66
C GLY A 47 5.43 14.46 23.32
N ALA A 48 4.23 14.13 22.81
CA ALA A 48 3.16 15.10 22.60
C ALA A 48 2.45 15.43 23.92
N ALA A 49 2.21 16.72 24.18
CA ALA A 49 1.35 17.13 25.29
C ALA A 49 -0.09 16.64 25.00
N SER A 50 -0.66 15.87 25.94
CA SER A 50 -2.03 15.38 25.86
C SER A 50 -3.00 16.42 26.44
N PRO A 51 -4.17 16.68 25.80
CA PRO A 51 -4.63 16.09 24.54
C PRO A 51 -3.90 16.68 23.33
N SER A 52 -3.59 15.83 22.35
CA SER A 52 -2.96 16.23 21.09
C SER A 52 -3.88 15.97 19.90
N ASN A 53 -3.51 16.46 18.74
CA ASN A 53 -4.22 16.19 17.49
C ASN A 53 -3.24 16.03 16.33
N PHE A 54 -3.63 15.20 15.38
CA PHE A 54 -2.92 15.02 14.13
C PHE A 54 -3.90 15.03 12.96
N SER A 55 -3.37 15.23 11.76
CA SER A 55 -4.09 15.00 10.52
C SER A 55 -3.31 14.02 9.66
N VAL A 56 -4.04 13.27 8.85
CA VAL A 56 -3.47 12.35 7.86
C VAL A 56 -3.80 12.88 6.48
N LYS A 57 -2.83 12.95 5.58
CA LYS A 57 -3.01 13.31 4.18
C LYS A 57 -2.34 12.27 3.31
N ILE A 58 -2.81 12.10 2.08
CA ILE A 58 -2.11 11.32 1.08
C ILE A 58 -1.90 12.19 -0.16
N VAL A 59 -0.66 12.20 -0.64
CA VAL A 59 -0.26 13.00 -1.78
C VAL A 59 0.39 12.14 -2.85
N ASP A 60 0.33 12.57 -4.11
CA ASP A 60 1.02 11.94 -5.23
C ASP A 60 2.53 12.32 -5.27
N GLU A 61 3.24 11.86 -6.30
CA GLU A 61 4.66 12.18 -6.52
C GLU A 61 4.96 13.67 -6.73
N ASN A 62 3.94 14.44 -7.11
CA ASN A 62 4.01 15.88 -7.34
C ASN A 62 3.48 16.69 -6.13
N PHE A 63 3.19 16.01 -5.00
CA PHE A 63 2.61 16.59 -3.79
C PHE A 63 1.19 17.16 -3.97
N ASN A 64 0.44 16.67 -4.97
CA ASN A 64 -0.98 16.97 -5.10
C ASN A 64 -1.79 16.08 -4.15
N ASP A 65 -2.91 16.58 -3.64
CA ASP A 65 -3.83 15.79 -2.83
C ASP A 65 -4.38 14.61 -3.64
N ALA A 66 -4.19 13.40 -3.11
CA ALA A 66 -4.64 12.14 -3.70
C ALA A 66 -5.71 11.45 -2.84
N SER A 67 -6.24 12.12 -1.81
CA SER A 67 -7.12 11.53 -0.79
C SER A 67 -8.42 10.95 -1.35
N GLU A 68 -8.88 11.43 -2.51
CA GLU A 68 -10.09 10.93 -3.18
C GLU A 68 -10.01 9.44 -3.56
N TYR A 69 -8.80 8.92 -3.76
CA TYR A 69 -8.58 7.53 -4.19
C TYR A 69 -8.49 6.53 -3.04
N PHE A 70 -8.48 7.00 -1.79
CA PHE A 70 -8.21 6.18 -0.62
C PHE A 70 -9.29 6.34 0.43
N SER A 71 -9.39 5.37 1.33
CA SER A 71 -10.16 5.51 2.56
C SER A 71 -9.26 5.33 3.77
N LEU A 72 -9.63 6.00 4.86
CA LEU A 72 -8.87 6.08 6.09
C LEU A 72 -9.71 5.53 7.25
N LYS A 73 -9.11 4.65 8.04
CA LYS A 73 -9.58 4.37 9.39
C LYS A 73 -8.48 4.61 10.39
N VAL A 74 -8.87 5.05 11.58
CA VAL A 74 -7.97 5.19 12.73
C VAL A 74 -8.59 4.40 13.87
N GLN A 75 -7.84 3.46 14.42
CA GLN A 75 -8.32 2.57 15.50
C GLN A 75 -9.67 1.92 15.13
N GLY A 76 -9.79 1.43 13.88
CA GLY A 76 -10.99 0.81 13.35
C GLY A 76 -12.16 1.76 13.00
N ASN A 77 -12.06 3.05 13.30
CA ASN A 77 -13.12 4.03 13.04
C ASN A 77 -12.85 4.79 11.74
N ASN A 78 -13.90 5.00 10.93
CA ASN A 78 -13.79 5.82 9.72
C ASN A 78 -13.35 7.24 10.09
N ALA A 79 -12.33 7.73 9.39
CA ALA A 79 -11.84 9.09 9.52
C ALA A 79 -11.70 9.73 8.14
N ALA A 80 -11.66 11.05 8.10
CA ALA A 80 -11.43 11.81 6.88
C ALA A 80 -9.98 12.28 6.81
N PHE A 81 -9.40 12.28 5.61
CA PHE A 81 -8.10 12.89 5.38
C PHE A 81 -8.18 14.41 5.61
N GLY A 82 -7.10 15.00 6.11
CA GLY A 82 -6.98 16.43 6.42
C GLY A 82 -7.72 16.89 7.67
N GLU A 83 -8.61 16.07 8.23
CA GLU A 83 -9.36 16.40 9.45
C GLU A 83 -8.53 16.20 10.73
N LYS A 84 -8.95 16.89 11.80
CA LYS A 84 -8.32 16.75 13.11
C LYS A 84 -8.74 15.45 13.77
N ILE A 85 -7.77 14.56 13.99
CA ILE A 85 -7.94 13.34 14.77
C ILE A 85 -7.37 13.61 16.16
N TYR A 86 -8.24 13.54 17.16
CA TYR A 86 -7.87 13.74 18.56
C TYR A 86 -7.20 12.49 19.12
N TRP A 87 -6.12 12.71 19.87
CA TRP A 87 -5.38 11.66 20.54
C TRP A 87 -5.20 12.01 22.01
N GLU A 88 -5.66 11.11 22.87
CA GLU A 88 -5.49 11.19 24.32
C GLU A 88 -4.64 9.99 24.74
N GLY A 89 -3.37 10.22 25.04
CA GLY A 89 -2.47 9.12 25.41
C GLY A 89 -1.03 9.56 25.64
N THR A 90 -0.32 8.74 26.40
CA THR A 90 1.15 8.67 26.39
C THR A 90 1.59 7.83 25.18
N ASP A 91 2.87 7.87 24.82
CA ASP A 91 3.60 7.19 23.74
C ASP A 91 3.15 5.73 23.40
N ILE A 92 1.92 5.55 22.90
CA ILE A 92 1.30 4.25 22.58
C ILE A 92 1.08 4.22 21.06
N PRO A 93 1.46 3.13 20.38
CA PRO A 93 1.16 2.94 18.96
C PRO A 93 -0.34 2.85 18.72
N PHE A 94 -0.81 3.42 17.61
CA PHE A 94 -2.18 3.23 17.12
C PHE A 94 -2.22 2.84 15.66
N GLU A 95 -3.25 2.07 15.31
CA GLU A 95 -3.45 1.58 13.95
C GLU A 95 -4.10 2.64 13.06
N VAL A 96 -3.49 2.84 11.90
CA VAL A 96 -4.04 3.62 10.79
C VAL A 96 -4.16 2.72 9.58
N GLU A 97 -5.40 2.48 9.16
CA GLU A 97 -5.70 1.66 8.00
C GLU A 97 -5.91 2.55 6.78
N ILE A 98 -5.21 2.26 5.69
CA ILE A 98 -5.37 2.90 4.39
C ILE A 98 -5.79 1.86 3.38
N THR A 99 -6.95 2.05 2.76
CA THR A 99 -7.42 1.20 1.66
C THR A 99 -7.32 1.97 0.35
N ASN A 100 -6.70 1.36 -0.66
CA ASN A 100 -6.69 1.88 -2.02
C ASN A 100 -8.03 1.53 -2.70
N ASN A 101 -8.89 2.52 -2.93
CA ASN A 101 -10.20 2.30 -3.54
C ASN A 101 -10.13 2.25 -5.07
N ASN A 102 -9.29 3.08 -5.69
CA ASN A 102 -9.07 3.10 -7.14
C ASN A 102 -7.94 4.08 -7.56
N ALA A 103 -6.85 4.17 -6.80
CA ALA A 103 -5.75 5.07 -7.12
C ALA A 103 -5.09 4.71 -8.46
N PRO A 104 -4.77 5.72 -9.30
CA PRO A 104 -3.90 5.51 -10.45
C PRO A 104 -2.58 4.83 -10.08
N VAL A 105 -1.97 4.15 -11.04
CA VAL A 105 -0.63 3.58 -10.84
C VAL A 105 0.35 4.73 -10.65
N GLY A 106 1.13 4.70 -9.56
CA GLY A 106 2.05 5.78 -9.25
C GLY A 106 2.62 5.70 -7.84
N TYR A 107 3.44 6.69 -7.51
CA TYR A 107 4.00 6.86 -6.18
C TYR A 107 3.13 7.80 -5.36
N TYR A 108 2.93 7.42 -4.10
CA TYR A 108 2.13 8.15 -3.13
C TYR A 108 2.91 8.31 -1.83
N GLN A 109 2.57 9.35 -1.07
CA GLN A 109 3.12 9.59 0.26
C GLN A 109 1.99 9.79 1.25
N LEU A 110 1.97 8.98 2.29
CA LEU A 110 1.11 9.14 3.45
C LEU A 110 1.81 10.08 4.43
N GLU A 111 1.19 11.23 4.68
CA GLU A 111 1.71 12.28 5.55
C GLU A 111 0.90 12.36 6.84
N PHE A 112 1.60 12.35 7.97
CA PHE A 112 1.08 12.61 9.29
C PHE A 112 1.58 13.97 9.75
N GLU A 113 0.67 14.85 10.16
CA GLU A 113 1.00 16.20 10.63
C GLU A 113 0.45 16.39 12.04
N ASN A 114 1.30 16.74 12.99
CA ASN A 114 0.86 17.29 14.28
C ASN A 114 0.40 18.73 14.05
N ILE A 115 -0.86 19.02 14.37
CA ILE A 115 -1.43 20.35 14.09
C ILE A 115 -0.98 21.38 15.13
N ALA A 116 -0.65 20.97 16.35
CA ALA A 116 -0.16 21.85 17.40
C ALA A 116 1.30 22.30 17.19
N THR A 117 2.16 21.44 16.65
CA THR A 117 3.60 21.73 16.46
C THR A 117 4.01 21.95 15.01
N GLY A 118 3.18 21.51 14.05
CA GLY A 118 3.52 21.49 12.62
C GLY A 118 4.53 20.39 12.23
N ALA A 119 4.91 19.51 13.16
CA ALA A 119 5.82 18.39 12.88
C ALA A 119 5.17 17.42 11.89
N ARG A 120 5.94 16.96 10.89
CA ARG A 120 5.46 16.08 9.82
C ARG A 120 6.29 14.82 9.70
N ILE A 121 5.62 13.71 9.43
CA ILE A 121 6.24 12.45 9.00
C ILE A 121 5.56 11.99 7.73
N ALA A 122 6.36 11.56 6.75
CA ALA A 122 5.85 11.01 5.50
C ALA A 122 6.35 9.57 5.30
N LYS A 123 5.48 8.71 4.77
CA LYS A 123 5.81 7.33 4.38
C LYS A 123 5.43 7.09 2.94
N LYS A 124 6.34 6.48 2.18
CA LYS A 124 6.14 6.18 0.77
C LYS A 124 5.29 4.93 0.59
N ALA A 125 4.40 4.97 -0.39
CA ALA A 125 3.66 3.85 -0.90
C ALA A 125 3.65 3.89 -2.45
N THR A 126 3.50 2.73 -3.07
CA THR A 126 3.38 2.60 -4.52
C THR A 126 2.03 1.96 -4.82
N SER A 127 1.20 2.62 -5.63
CA SER A 127 -0.02 1.99 -6.14
C SER A 127 0.27 1.23 -7.42
N THR A 128 -0.27 0.02 -7.53
CA THR A 128 -0.12 -0.83 -8.72
C THR A 128 -1.48 -1.37 -9.15
N THR A 129 -1.67 -1.59 -10.44
CA THR A 129 -2.88 -2.25 -10.95
C THR A 129 -2.98 -3.70 -10.47
N ASN A 130 -4.21 -4.18 -10.29
CA ASN A 130 -4.51 -5.61 -10.19
C ASN A 130 -4.29 -6.25 -11.56
N VAL A 131 -3.04 -6.49 -11.95
CA VAL A 131 -2.75 -7.43 -13.03
C VAL A 131 -2.42 -8.77 -12.38
N GLU A 132 -3.41 -9.31 -11.66
CA GLU A 132 -3.49 -10.76 -11.54
C GLU A 132 -4.08 -11.23 -12.86
N SER A 133 -3.19 -11.42 -13.84
CA SER A 133 -3.46 -12.37 -14.92
C SER A 133 -3.50 -13.74 -14.26
N GLU A 134 -4.59 -14.06 -13.56
CA GLU A 134 -4.96 -15.43 -13.26
C GLU A 134 -5.04 -16.12 -14.61
N ILE A 135 -3.95 -16.79 -14.99
CA ILE A 135 -3.95 -17.71 -16.10
C ILE A 135 -5.09 -18.68 -15.77
N PRO A 136 -6.16 -18.77 -16.59
CA PRO A 136 -7.23 -19.69 -16.31
C PRO A 136 -6.61 -21.08 -16.25
N GLU A 137 -6.51 -21.65 -15.05
CA GLU A 137 -6.09 -23.01 -14.87
C GLU A 137 -7.18 -23.84 -15.53
N PHE A 138 -6.94 -24.33 -16.75
CA PHE A 138 -7.89 -25.20 -17.42
C PHE A 138 -8.05 -26.44 -16.55
N PRO A 139 -9.21 -26.64 -15.89
CA PRO A 139 -9.39 -27.79 -15.04
C PRO A 139 -9.60 -28.98 -15.97
N THR A 140 -8.70 -29.96 -15.93
CA THR A 140 -9.07 -31.37 -16.13
C THR A 140 -9.43 -31.85 -17.55
N ILE A 141 -9.33 -31.03 -18.61
CA ILE A 141 -9.62 -31.49 -19.99
C ILE A 141 -8.49 -32.36 -20.59
N ALA A 142 -7.26 -32.28 -20.08
CA ALA A 142 -6.13 -33.04 -20.63
C ALA A 142 -6.27 -34.57 -20.44
N LEU A 143 -6.83 -35.04 -19.32
CA LEU A 143 -6.99 -36.48 -19.05
C LEU A 143 -8.02 -37.15 -20.00
N PRO A 144 -9.24 -36.59 -20.19
CA PRO A 144 -10.22 -37.14 -21.12
C PRO A 144 -9.72 -37.21 -22.57
N VAL A 145 -9.02 -36.18 -23.04
CA VAL A 145 -8.52 -36.14 -24.42
C VAL A 145 -7.45 -37.20 -24.67
N ALA A 146 -6.50 -37.37 -23.73
CA ALA A 146 -5.48 -38.41 -23.83
C ALA A 146 -6.08 -39.83 -23.82
N ALA A 147 -7.12 -40.07 -23.00
CA ALA A 147 -7.81 -41.36 -22.94
C ALA A 147 -8.57 -41.67 -24.24
N ILE A 148 -9.25 -40.68 -24.82
CA ILE A 148 -9.98 -40.83 -26.09
C ILE A 148 -9.01 -41.11 -27.24
N LEU A 149 -7.90 -40.36 -27.33
CA LEU A 149 -6.88 -40.58 -28.35
C LEU A 149 -6.20 -41.94 -28.17
N GLY A 150 -5.86 -42.34 -26.94
CA GLY A 150 -5.30 -43.65 -26.64
C GLY A 150 -6.21 -44.81 -27.07
N LEU A 151 -7.52 -44.70 -26.80
CA LEU A 151 -8.51 -45.69 -27.23
C LEU A 151 -8.65 -45.75 -28.76
N ALA A 152 -8.62 -44.60 -29.45
CA ALA A 152 -8.72 -44.55 -30.91
C ALA A 152 -7.54 -45.28 -31.59
N PHE A 153 -6.30 -45.02 -31.15
CA PHE A 153 -5.11 -45.71 -31.65
C PHE A 153 -5.13 -47.21 -31.32
N PHE A 154 -5.56 -47.58 -30.11
CA PHE A 154 -5.67 -48.98 -29.71
C PHE A 154 -6.70 -49.75 -30.56
N MET A 155 -7.85 -49.13 -30.88
CA MET A 155 -8.86 -49.75 -31.73
C MET A 155 -8.44 -49.83 -33.20
N GLN A 156 -7.66 -48.86 -33.71
CA GLN A 156 -7.11 -48.93 -35.07
C GLN A 156 -6.08 -50.06 -35.20
N ARG A 157 -5.18 -50.24 -34.24
CA ARG A 157 -4.17 -51.32 -34.27
C ARG A 157 -4.81 -52.72 -34.37
N ARG A 158 -5.97 -52.94 -33.73
CA ARG A 158 -6.68 -54.24 -33.80
C ARG A 158 -7.33 -54.56 -35.15
N LYS A 159 -7.43 -53.59 -36.07
CA LYS A 159 -7.98 -53.82 -37.42
C LYS A 159 -6.91 -54.10 -38.47
N GLU A 160 -5.64 -53.87 -38.15
CA GLU A 160 -4.50 -54.08 -39.06
C GLU A 160 -3.81 -55.44 -38.86
N GLU A 161 -4.23 -56.21 -37.86
CA GLU A 161 -3.98 -57.66 -37.70
C GLU A 161 -5.22 -58.46 -38.16
#